data_AF-A0A3M1B2R0-F1
#
_entry.id   AF-A0A3M1B2R0-F1
#
_cell.length_a   1.000
_cell.length_b   1.000
_cell.length_c   1.000
_cell.angle_alpha   90.00
_cell.angle_beta   90.00
_cell.angle_gamma   90.00
#
_symmetry.space_group_name_H-M   'P 1'
#
loop_
_entity.id
_entity.type
_entity.pdbx_description
1 polymer ?
#
loop_
_entity_poly.entity_id
_entity_poly.type
_entity_poly.pdbx_seq_one_letter_code
_entity_poly.pdbx_strand_id
1 'polypeptide(L)'
;MSEGYRSGFVSIVGRPNVGKSTLLNTILGEKISIISPKPQTTRNRITGIKHLPNAQIVFLDTPGIHEATTRLNRYMVETALMTLKEVDLLLFMTESTLRPEDTLILDTLGKIDRPRFGLINKIDRVAPHELLPTIDHLGKTGLFEEIVPISALTGDGVGIVLDLLLERLPEGPPYFPEDMVTDLPERFLAAEIVREKVFLLTGEEIPYATAVEIDSFEEK
;
A
#
# COMPACT_ATOMS: atom_id res chain seq x y z
N MET A 1 1.44 -18.13 25.19
CA MET A 1 2.71 -18.11 24.43
C MET A 1 2.36 -18.53 23.03
N SER A 2 2.64 -17.67 22.06
CA SER A 2 2.18 -17.76 20.67
C SER A 2 3.18 -18.57 19.84
N GLU A 3 3.33 -19.86 20.15
CA GLU A 3 4.13 -20.77 19.30
C GLU A 3 3.52 -20.80 17.89
N GLY A 4 4.29 -20.37 16.89
CA GLY A 4 3.88 -20.36 15.49
C GLY A 4 2.99 -19.19 15.05
N TYR A 5 2.71 -18.19 15.90
CA TYR A 5 2.02 -16.97 15.47
C TYR A 5 3.00 -16.03 14.77
N ARG A 6 2.57 -15.43 13.66
CA ARG A 6 3.39 -14.52 12.86
C ARG A 6 2.83 -13.11 12.86
N SER A 7 3.68 -12.11 13.02
CA SER A 7 3.22 -10.73 13.11
C SER A 7 4.27 -9.79 12.55
N GLY A 8 3.88 -8.82 11.73
CA GLY A 8 4.84 -7.85 11.23
C GLY A 8 4.25 -6.76 10.38
N PHE A 9 5.13 -5.84 9.98
CA PHE A 9 4.79 -4.62 9.27
C PHE A 9 5.08 -4.77 7.77
N VAL A 10 4.12 -4.38 6.95
CA VAL A 10 4.18 -4.46 5.49
C VAL A 10 3.92 -3.09 4.91
N SER A 11 4.73 -2.66 3.95
CA SER A 11 4.45 -1.43 3.19
C SER A 11 4.15 -1.73 1.72
N ILE A 12 3.19 -1.01 1.15
CA ILE A 12 2.84 -1.05 -0.26
C ILE A 12 3.40 0.22 -0.93
N VAL A 13 4.38 0.04 -1.82
CA VAL A 13 4.99 1.12 -2.59
C VAL A 13 4.64 1.01 -4.07
N GLY A 14 4.60 2.14 -4.75
CA GLY A 14 4.25 2.21 -6.16
C GLY A 14 3.80 3.62 -6.52
N ARG A 15 3.84 3.96 -7.81
CA ARG A 15 3.42 5.29 -8.27
C ARG A 15 1.94 5.57 -7.93
N PRO A 16 1.47 6.83 -7.96
CA PRO A 16 0.06 7.14 -7.79
C PRO A 16 -0.85 6.34 -8.75
N ASN A 17 -2.06 5.99 -8.29
CA ASN A 17 -3.10 5.32 -9.08
C ASN A 17 -2.82 3.90 -9.61
N VAL A 18 -1.76 3.22 -9.15
CA VAL A 18 -1.53 1.79 -9.47
C VAL A 18 -2.50 0.85 -8.76
N GLY A 19 -3.23 1.32 -7.74
CA GLY A 19 -4.23 0.53 -7.01
C GLY A 19 -3.83 0.06 -5.61
N LYS A 20 -2.87 0.73 -4.97
CA LYS A 20 -2.41 0.41 -3.60
C LYS A 20 -3.56 0.37 -2.58
N SER A 21 -4.36 1.44 -2.49
CA SER A 21 -5.51 1.50 -1.59
C SER A 21 -6.60 0.48 -1.94
N THR A 22 -6.77 0.17 -3.23
CA THR A 22 -7.68 -0.89 -3.67
C THR A 22 -7.23 -2.24 -3.15
N LEU A 23 -5.93 -2.57 -3.27
CA LEU A 23 -5.39 -3.82 -2.72
C LEU A 23 -5.57 -3.88 -1.21
N LEU A 24 -5.26 -2.79 -0.51
CA LEU A 24 -5.40 -2.71 0.94
C LEU A 24 -6.85 -3.01 1.37
N ASN A 25 -7.84 -2.36 0.76
CA ASN A 25 -9.25 -2.62 1.06
C ASN A 25 -9.65 -4.08 0.74
N THR A 26 -9.17 -4.62 -0.37
CA THR A 26 -9.46 -6.01 -0.76
C THR A 26 -8.85 -7.00 0.23
N ILE A 27 -7.64 -6.76 0.73
CA ILE A 27 -7.01 -7.58 1.77
C ILE A 27 -7.80 -7.49 3.08
N LEU A 28 -8.15 -6.28 3.52
CA LEU A 28 -8.84 -6.07 4.78
C LEU A 28 -10.27 -6.64 4.74
N GLY A 29 -10.90 -6.67 3.57
CA GLY A 29 -12.30 -7.06 3.41
C GLY A 29 -13.28 -5.94 3.78
N GLU A 30 -12.74 -4.78 4.17
CA GLU A 30 -13.47 -3.60 4.59
C GLU A 30 -12.87 -2.36 3.90
N LYS A 31 -13.69 -1.33 3.73
CA LYS A 31 -13.28 -0.10 3.04
C LYS A 31 -12.71 0.91 4.04
N ILE A 32 -11.40 0.85 4.25
CA ILE A 32 -10.69 1.69 5.25
C ILE A 32 -9.88 2.79 4.59
N SER A 33 -9.19 2.47 3.49
CA SER A 33 -8.36 3.43 2.77
C SER A 33 -9.12 4.01 1.59
N ILE A 34 -9.07 5.32 1.47
CA ILE A 34 -9.72 6.02 0.38
C ILE A 34 -8.71 6.28 -0.71
N ILE A 35 -9.13 5.97 -1.93
CA ILE A 35 -8.39 6.21 -3.15
C ILE A 35 -8.26 7.73 -3.31
N SER A 36 -7.17 8.31 -2.81
CA SER A 36 -6.82 9.70 -3.06
C SER A 36 -5.40 9.76 -3.65
N PRO A 37 -5.18 10.47 -4.76
CA PRO A 37 -3.86 10.63 -5.36
C PRO A 37 -2.94 11.59 -4.60
N LYS A 38 -3.40 12.23 -3.51
CA LYS A 38 -2.61 13.25 -2.79
C LYS A 38 -1.62 12.62 -1.80
N PRO A 39 -0.32 12.95 -1.89
CA PRO A 39 0.67 12.61 -0.86
C PRO A 39 0.28 13.24 0.48
N GLN A 40 0.12 12.45 1.53
CA GLN A 40 -0.10 12.95 2.89
C GLN A 40 1.22 12.94 3.68
N THR A 41 1.38 13.95 4.56
CA THR A 41 2.66 14.39 5.14
C THR A 41 2.93 13.92 6.57
N THR A 42 2.27 12.87 7.06
CA THR A 42 2.50 12.37 8.42
C THR A 42 3.21 11.02 8.42
N ARG A 43 4.34 11.02 9.15
CA ARG A 43 5.28 9.92 9.38
C ARG A 43 4.60 8.70 10.00
N ASN A 44 4.71 7.55 9.32
CA ASN A 44 4.35 6.20 9.77
C ASN A 44 2.91 6.04 10.29
N ARG A 45 1.92 5.93 9.39
CA ARG A 45 0.52 5.64 9.77
C ARG A 45 0.15 4.17 9.54
N ILE A 46 -0.60 3.57 10.46
CA ILE A 46 -1.16 2.23 10.30
C ILE A 46 -2.43 2.32 9.46
N THR A 47 -2.26 2.06 8.18
CA THR A 47 -3.35 2.14 7.19
C THR A 47 -4.35 1.00 7.29
N GLY A 48 -3.95 -0.11 7.90
CA GLY A 48 -4.83 -1.25 8.08
C GLY A 48 -4.16 -2.38 8.86
N ILE A 49 -4.95 -3.15 9.57
CA ILE A 49 -4.50 -4.32 10.32
C ILE A 49 -5.36 -5.50 9.85
N LYS A 50 -4.70 -6.51 9.29
CA LYS A 50 -5.34 -7.78 8.95
C LYS A 50 -5.07 -8.79 10.05
N HIS A 51 -6.11 -9.15 10.78
CA HIS A 51 -6.08 -10.25 11.75
C HIS A 51 -6.43 -11.57 11.05
N LEU A 52 -5.66 -12.61 11.34
CA LEU A 52 -5.83 -13.99 10.88
C LEU A 52 -5.66 -14.93 12.09
N PRO A 53 -6.20 -16.16 12.05
CA PRO A 53 -6.15 -17.07 13.20
C PRO A 53 -4.74 -17.33 13.77
N ASN A 54 -3.71 -17.27 12.92
CA ASN A 54 -2.31 -17.52 13.27
C ASN A 54 -1.37 -16.38 12.85
N ALA A 55 -1.89 -15.21 12.47
CA ALA A 55 -1.05 -14.10 12.07
C ALA A 55 -1.69 -12.72 12.18
N GLN A 56 -0.86 -11.68 12.24
CA GLN A 56 -1.27 -10.29 12.13
C GLN A 56 -0.39 -9.54 11.12
N ILE A 57 -1.03 -8.93 10.12
CA ILE A 57 -0.34 -8.12 9.10
C ILE A 57 -0.69 -6.66 9.34
N VAL A 58 0.31 -5.84 9.62
CA VAL A 58 0.13 -4.40 9.87
C VAL A 58 0.62 -3.63 8.64
N PHE A 59 -0.30 -2.98 7.94
CA PHE A 59 0.00 -2.19 6.75
C PHE A 59 0.37 -0.76 7.11
N LEU A 60 1.58 -0.34 6.77
CA LEU A 60 2.04 1.03 6.96
C LEU A 60 1.92 1.82 5.66
N ASP A 61 1.42 3.06 5.77
CA ASP A 61 1.55 4.01 4.66
C ASP A 61 3.01 4.43 4.53
N THR A 62 3.50 4.47 3.30
CA THR A 62 4.75 5.16 2.99
C THR A 62 4.46 6.27 1.99
N PRO A 63 4.83 7.53 2.30
CA PRO A 63 4.67 8.63 1.37
C PRO A 63 5.29 8.25 0.01
N GLY A 64 4.58 8.53 -1.08
CA GLY A 64 5.00 8.11 -2.41
C GLY A 64 6.42 8.59 -2.74
N ILE A 65 7.32 7.64 -3.06
CA ILE A 65 8.66 7.96 -3.55
C ILE A 65 8.51 8.54 -4.96
N HIS A 66 8.84 9.82 -5.11
CA HIS A 66 8.82 10.53 -6.39
C HIS A 66 10.03 11.46 -6.49
N GLU A 67 10.30 11.95 -7.69
CA GLU A 67 11.43 12.85 -7.95
C GLU A 67 11.30 14.14 -7.12
N ALA A 68 12.27 14.38 -6.24
CA ALA A 68 12.21 15.45 -5.27
C ALA A 68 12.89 16.72 -5.78
N THR A 69 12.13 17.62 -6.40
CA THR A 69 12.63 18.91 -6.92
C THR A 69 12.74 19.99 -5.83
N THR A 70 11.97 19.88 -4.74
CA THR A 70 11.94 20.85 -3.63
C THR A 70 12.55 20.30 -2.34
N ARG A 71 12.94 21.19 -1.41
CA ARG A 71 13.50 20.80 -0.10
C ARG A 71 12.51 20.01 0.77
N LEU A 72 11.22 20.35 0.69
CA LEU A 72 10.14 19.60 1.34
C LEU A 72 10.00 18.20 0.73
N ASN A 73 10.04 18.07 -0.60
CA ASN A 73 9.96 16.76 -1.26
C ASN A 73 11.14 15.86 -0.89
N ARG A 74 12.35 16.41 -0.77
CA ARG A 74 13.53 15.64 -0.34
C ARG A 74 13.36 15.09 1.07
N TYR A 75 12.85 15.91 1.98
CA TYR A 75 12.54 15.47 3.35
C TYR A 75 11.43 14.40 3.38
N MET A 76 10.41 14.50 2.52
CA MET A 76 9.38 13.46 2.39
C MET A 76 9.96 12.14 1.86
N VAL A 77 10.86 12.18 0.88
CA VAL A 77 11.57 11.00 0.36
C VAL A 77 12.47 10.38 1.43
N GLU A 78 13.27 11.18 2.15
CA GLU A 78 14.10 10.70 3.27
C GLU A 78 13.26 10.03 4.36
N THR A 79 12.09 10.61 4.64
CA THR A 79 11.15 10.06 5.61
C THR A 79 10.60 8.72 5.13
N ALA A 80 10.14 8.63 3.87
CA ALA A 80 9.65 7.38 3.29
C ALA A 80 10.74 6.29 3.31
N LEU A 81 11.99 6.65 3.04
CA LEU A 81 13.15 5.75 3.12
C LEU A 81 13.40 5.22 4.54
N MET A 82 13.16 6.02 5.58
CA MET A 82 13.27 5.56 6.96
C MET A 82 12.16 4.55 7.28
N THR A 83 10.91 4.86 6.93
CA THR A 83 9.78 3.95 7.15
C THR A 83 9.98 2.60 6.45
N LEU A 84 10.49 2.61 5.21
CA LEU A 84 10.73 1.39 4.45
C LEU A 84 11.86 0.52 5.01
N LYS A 85 12.72 1.08 5.88
CA LYS A 85 13.73 0.29 6.63
C LYS A 85 13.15 -0.35 7.89
N GLU A 86 12.04 0.17 8.39
CA GLU A 86 11.39 -0.28 9.63
C GLU A 86 10.37 -1.41 9.38
N VAL A 87 9.91 -1.59 8.14
CA VAL A 87 9.00 -2.68 7.78
C VAL A 87 9.73 -4.02 7.65
N ASP A 88 9.01 -5.11 7.90
CA ASP A 88 9.49 -6.46 7.72
C ASP A 88 9.46 -6.87 6.24
N LEU A 89 8.42 -6.48 5.50
CA LEU A 89 8.20 -6.83 4.10
C LEU A 89 7.77 -5.64 3.24
N LEU A 90 8.11 -5.71 1.95
CA LEU A 90 7.77 -4.68 0.96
C LEU A 90 6.96 -5.26 -0.21
N LEU A 91 5.89 -4.57 -0.58
CA LEU A 91 5.12 -4.86 -1.79
C LEU A 91 5.35 -3.72 -2.80
N PHE A 92 6.03 -4.00 -3.90
CA PHE A 92 6.11 -3.07 -5.01
C PHE A 92 4.96 -3.31 -5.97
N MET A 93 4.14 -2.30 -6.24
CA MET A 93 2.99 -2.41 -7.12
C MET A 93 3.14 -1.52 -8.35
N THR A 94 2.93 -2.13 -9.51
CA THR A 94 2.92 -1.47 -10.82
C THR A 94 1.74 -1.99 -11.68
N GLU A 95 1.70 -1.59 -12.96
CA GLU A 95 0.71 -2.06 -13.95
C GLU A 95 1.42 -2.86 -15.06
N SER A 96 0.68 -3.35 -16.06
CA SER A 96 1.22 -4.16 -17.18
C SER A 96 2.35 -3.49 -17.97
N THR A 97 2.48 -2.15 -17.89
CA THR A 97 3.55 -1.38 -18.51
C THR A 97 4.21 -0.47 -17.47
N LEU A 98 5.52 -0.63 -17.31
CA LEU A 98 6.34 0.22 -16.46
C LEU A 98 6.44 1.64 -17.01
N ARG A 99 6.40 2.62 -16.11
CA ARG A 99 6.59 4.04 -16.40
C ARG A 99 7.89 4.54 -15.77
N PRO A 100 8.41 5.72 -16.17
CA PRO A 100 9.63 6.28 -15.59
C PRO A 100 9.59 6.39 -14.05
N GLU A 101 8.44 6.68 -13.47
CA GLU A 101 8.25 6.76 -12.03
C GLU A 101 8.42 5.39 -11.34
N ASP A 102 8.09 4.30 -12.03
CA ASP A 102 8.32 2.94 -11.52
C ASP A 102 9.83 2.66 -11.39
N THR A 103 10.64 3.10 -12.36
CA THR A 103 12.12 2.97 -12.32
C THR A 103 12.73 3.67 -11.10
N LEU A 104 12.30 4.89 -10.78
CA LEU A 104 12.79 5.63 -9.61
C LEU A 104 12.49 4.90 -8.29
N ILE A 105 11.33 4.25 -8.21
CA ILE A 105 10.94 3.44 -7.04
C ILE A 105 11.80 2.18 -6.99
N LEU A 106 12.04 1.50 -8.11
CA LEU A 106 12.92 0.33 -8.19
C LEU A 106 14.36 0.65 -7.74
N ASP A 107 14.93 1.76 -8.21
CA ASP A 107 16.27 2.23 -7.80
C ASP A 107 16.35 2.50 -6.30
N THR A 108 15.25 3.01 -5.73
CA THR A 108 15.13 3.27 -4.30
C THR A 108 15.06 1.96 -3.52
N LEU A 109 14.21 1.03 -3.97
CA LEU A 109 14.07 -0.29 -3.36
C LEU A 109 15.41 -1.04 -3.38
N GLY A 110 16.19 -0.96 -4.46
CA GLY A 110 17.51 -1.60 -4.55
C GLY A 110 18.51 -1.22 -3.45
N LYS A 111 18.26 -0.13 -2.70
CA LYS A 111 19.10 0.33 -1.56
C LYS A 111 18.61 -0.14 -0.19
N ILE A 112 17.49 -0.83 -0.15
CA ILE A 112 16.84 -1.31 1.07
C ILE A 112 17.16 -2.79 1.18
N ASP A 113 17.50 -3.27 2.38
CA ASP A 113 17.78 -4.68 2.63
C ASP A 113 16.59 -5.31 3.37
N ARG A 114 15.49 -5.51 2.63
CA ARG A 114 14.26 -6.14 3.11
C ARG A 114 13.67 -7.07 2.03
N PRO A 115 13.07 -8.21 2.43
CA PRO A 115 12.29 -9.07 1.53
C PRO A 115 11.21 -8.28 0.82
N ARG A 116 10.98 -8.58 -0.46
CA ARG A 116 9.98 -7.87 -1.25
C ARG A 116 9.37 -8.71 -2.36
N PHE A 117 8.13 -8.37 -2.68
CA PHE A 117 7.34 -9.00 -3.74
C PHE A 117 6.90 -7.95 -4.77
N GLY A 118 6.93 -8.34 -6.05
CA GLY A 118 6.51 -7.51 -7.17
C GLY A 118 5.06 -7.81 -7.54
N LEU A 119 4.20 -6.81 -7.59
CA LEU A 119 2.78 -6.95 -7.91
C LEU A 119 2.46 -6.22 -9.21
N ILE A 120 1.97 -6.95 -10.21
CA ILE A 120 1.50 -6.37 -11.47
C ILE A 120 -0.01 -6.29 -11.40
N ASN A 121 -0.54 -5.11 -11.07
CA ASN A 121 -1.96 -4.91 -10.82
C ASN A 121 -2.75 -4.60 -12.10
N LYS A 122 -4.08 -4.68 -11.99
CA LYS A 122 -5.09 -4.43 -13.04
C LYS A 122 -5.02 -5.42 -14.21
N ILE A 123 -4.71 -6.68 -13.91
CA ILE A 123 -4.71 -7.75 -14.93
C ILE A 123 -6.09 -7.95 -15.56
N ASP A 124 -7.17 -7.50 -14.92
CA ASP A 124 -8.54 -7.49 -15.46
C ASP A 124 -8.71 -6.62 -16.72
N ARG A 125 -7.73 -5.78 -17.04
CA ARG A 125 -7.79 -4.82 -18.16
C ARG A 125 -6.89 -5.17 -19.34
N VAL A 126 -6.14 -6.25 -19.26
CA VAL A 126 -5.09 -6.59 -20.22
C VAL A 126 -5.09 -8.08 -20.53
N ALA A 127 -4.59 -8.46 -21.70
CA ALA A 127 -4.41 -9.85 -22.04
C ALA A 127 -3.17 -10.44 -21.35
N PRO A 128 -3.13 -11.75 -21.03
CA PRO A 128 -2.01 -12.36 -20.31
C PRO A 128 -0.64 -12.17 -20.97
N HIS A 129 -0.57 -12.14 -22.31
CA HIS A 129 0.69 -11.96 -23.03
C HIS A 129 1.29 -10.55 -22.86
N GLU A 130 0.48 -9.55 -22.53
CA GLU A 130 0.93 -8.18 -22.27
C GLU A 130 1.68 -8.05 -20.94
N LEU A 131 1.54 -9.03 -20.04
CA LEU A 131 2.23 -9.05 -18.75
C LEU A 131 3.68 -9.52 -18.87
N LEU A 132 3.97 -10.38 -19.85
CA LEU A 132 5.26 -11.05 -20.01
C LEU A 132 6.47 -10.09 -20.05
N PRO A 133 6.44 -8.95 -20.77
CA PRO A 133 7.56 -8.02 -20.79
C PRO A 133 7.85 -7.41 -19.42
N THR A 134 6.81 -7.09 -18.65
CA THR A 134 6.97 -6.51 -17.30
C THR A 134 7.44 -7.56 -16.31
N ILE A 135 6.94 -8.80 -16.39
CA ILE A 135 7.44 -9.92 -15.57
C ILE A 135 8.93 -10.16 -15.84
N ASP A 136 9.34 -10.25 -17.12
CA ASP A 136 10.74 -10.45 -17.49
C ASP A 136 11.63 -9.28 -17.02
N HIS A 137 11.16 -8.04 -17.18
CA HIS A 137 11.90 -6.87 -16.72
C HIS A 137 12.10 -6.89 -15.20
N LEU A 138 11.03 -7.09 -14.42
CA LEU A 138 11.10 -7.16 -12.97
C LEU A 138 11.98 -8.34 -12.51
N GLY A 139 11.90 -9.50 -13.17
CA GLY A 139 12.75 -10.66 -12.88
C GLY A 139 14.23 -10.36 -13.08
N LYS A 140 14.59 -9.65 -14.16
CA LYS A 140 15.97 -9.24 -14.45
C LYS A 140 16.56 -8.26 -13.44
N THR A 141 15.74 -7.56 -12.66
CA THR A 141 16.25 -6.68 -11.58
C THR A 141 16.87 -7.47 -10.43
N GLY A 142 16.47 -8.74 -10.24
CA GLY A 142 16.88 -9.55 -9.09
C GLY A 142 16.41 -9.00 -7.73
N LEU A 143 15.47 -8.04 -7.72
CA LEU A 143 15.01 -7.39 -6.49
C LEU A 143 13.93 -8.18 -5.76
N PHE A 144 13.13 -8.99 -6.46
CA PHE A 144 11.90 -9.60 -5.94
C PHE A 144 12.10 -11.08 -5.64
N GLU A 145 11.60 -11.53 -4.49
CA GLU A 145 11.53 -12.97 -4.18
C GLU A 145 10.50 -13.65 -5.10
N GLU A 146 9.33 -13.02 -5.30
CA GLU A 146 8.29 -13.47 -6.22
C GLU A 146 7.62 -12.28 -6.94
N ILE A 147 7.09 -12.54 -8.14
CA ILE A 147 6.32 -11.58 -8.93
C ILE A 147 4.92 -12.14 -9.18
N VAL A 148 3.89 -11.46 -8.67
CA VAL A 148 2.50 -11.91 -8.70
C VAL A 148 1.65 -10.95 -9.52
N PRO A 149 1.10 -11.39 -10.66
CA PRO A 149 0.04 -10.65 -11.34
C PRO A 149 -1.25 -10.70 -10.52
N ILE A 150 -1.88 -9.54 -10.30
CA ILE A 150 -3.09 -9.43 -9.49
C ILE A 150 -4.14 -8.51 -10.12
N SER A 151 -5.40 -8.70 -9.74
CA SER A 151 -6.43 -7.68 -9.86
C SER A 151 -6.92 -7.33 -8.47
N ALA A 152 -6.40 -6.22 -7.93
CA ALA A 152 -6.86 -5.70 -6.65
C ALA A 152 -8.36 -5.40 -6.64
N LEU A 153 -8.95 -5.10 -7.81
CA LEU A 153 -10.37 -4.80 -7.95
C LEU A 153 -11.24 -6.05 -7.80
N THR A 154 -10.82 -7.17 -8.40
CA THR A 154 -11.61 -8.42 -8.41
C THR A 154 -11.20 -9.40 -7.32
N GLY A 155 -10.02 -9.22 -6.73
CA GLY A 155 -9.40 -10.13 -5.77
C GLY A 155 -8.51 -11.20 -6.40
N ASP A 156 -8.44 -11.27 -7.74
CA ASP A 156 -7.60 -12.26 -8.42
C ASP A 156 -6.12 -12.10 -8.04
N GLY A 157 -5.47 -13.21 -7.68
CA GLY A 157 -4.10 -13.28 -7.18
C GLY A 157 -3.86 -12.69 -5.77
N VAL A 158 -4.83 -12.04 -5.13
CA VAL A 158 -4.63 -11.42 -3.79
C VAL A 158 -4.39 -12.46 -2.70
N GLY A 159 -5.04 -13.63 -2.79
CA GLY A 159 -4.78 -14.74 -1.87
C GLY A 159 -3.33 -15.22 -1.89
N ILE A 160 -2.73 -15.33 -3.08
CA ILE A 160 -1.32 -15.69 -3.26
C ILE A 160 -0.41 -14.66 -2.57
N VAL A 161 -0.73 -13.37 -2.71
CA VAL A 161 0.02 -12.31 -2.02
C VAL A 161 -0.05 -12.48 -0.50
N LEU A 162 -1.22 -12.82 0.05
CA LEU A 162 -1.36 -13.07 1.49
C LEU A 162 -0.54 -14.26 1.94
N ASP A 163 -0.57 -15.37 1.20
CA ASP A 163 0.20 -16.58 1.52
C ASP A 163 1.72 -16.27 1.55
N LEU A 164 2.23 -15.56 0.54
CA LEU A 164 3.63 -15.12 0.49
C LEU A 164 4.02 -14.22 1.67
N LEU A 165 3.14 -13.28 2.06
CA LEU A 165 3.37 -12.46 3.24
C LEU A 165 3.45 -13.33 4.50
N LEU A 166 2.50 -14.25 4.69
CA LEU A 166 2.46 -15.13 5.87
C LEU A 166 3.69 -16.02 5.99
N GLU A 167 4.19 -16.55 4.87
CA GLU A 167 5.40 -17.37 4.85
C GLU A 167 6.65 -16.58 5.29
N ARG A 168 6.70 -15.29 4.96
CA ARG A 168 7.89 -14.44 5.19
C ARG A 168 7.83 -13.60 6.47
N LEU A 169 6.64 -13.38 7.03
CA LEU A 169 6.48 -12.61 8.28
C LEU A 169 7.23 -13.27 9.45
N PRO A 170 7.85 -12.47 10.33
CA PRO A 170 8.54 -13.00 11.50
C PRO A 170 7.56 -13.59 12.51
N GLU A 171 8.04 -14.55 13.30
CA GLU A 171 7.29 -15.03 14.46
C GLU A 171 7.26 -13.97 15.56
N GLY A 172 6.10 -13.77 16.17
CA GLY A 172 5.91 -12.74 17.17
C GLY A 172 4.49 -12.71 17.73
N PRO A 173 4.25 -11.99 18.83
CA PRO A 173 2.91 -11.76 19.34
C PRO A 173 2.15 -10.73 18.47
N PRO A 174 0.81 -10.72 18.47
CA PRO A 174 0.06 -9.62 17.86
C PRO A 174 0.47 -8.28 18.46
N TYR A 175 0.65 -7.26 17.61
CA TYR A 175 0.95 -5.88 18.00
C TYR A 175 -0.31 -5.13 18.45
N PHE A 176 -1.45 -5.46 17.84
CA PHE A 176 -2.72 -4.76 18.05
C PHE A 176 -3.85 -5.70 18.49
N PRO A 177 -4.86 -5.20 19.24
CA PRO A 177 -6.08 -5.95 19.58
C PRO A 177 -6.85 -6.43 18.35
N GLU A 178 -7.58 -7.55 18.48
CA GLU A 178 -8.30 -8.21 17.36
C GLU A 178 -9.44 -7.36 16.77
N ASP A 179 -10.00 -6.44 17.54
CA ASP A 179 -11.05 -5.50 17.14
C ASP A 179 -10.51 -4.26 16.42
N MET A 180 -9.20 -4.03 16.48
CA MET A 180 -8.57 -2.86 15.88
C MET A 180 -8.23 -3.11 14.42
N VAL A 181 -8.90 -2.41 13.50
CA VAL A 181 -8.64 -2.54 12.05
C VAL A 181 -7.75 -1.43 11.49
N THR A 182 -7.66 -0.28 12.17
CA THR A 182 -6.76 0.84 11.84
C THR A 182 -6.52 1.71 13.08
N ASP A 183 -5.45 2.51 13.09
CA ASP A 183 -5.20 3.53 14.12
C ASP A 183 -5.83 4.91 13.81
N LEU A 184 -6.55 4.99 12.68
CA LEU A 184 -7.17 6.23 12.23
C LEU A 184 -8.39 6.58 13.10
N PRO A 185 -8.49 7.82 13.60
CA PRO A 185 -9.70 8.28 14.29
C PRO A 185 -10.93 8.16 13.39
N GLU A 186 -12.09 7.78 13.94
CA GLU A 186 -13.33 7.64 13.17
C GLU A 186 -13.72 8.92 12.43
N ARG A 187 -13.48 10.08 13.05
CA ARG A 187 -13.64 11.40 12.42
C ARG A 187 -12.82 11.54 11.15
N PHE A 188 -11.60 11.01 11.14
CA PHE A 188 -10.75 11.03 9.95
C PHE A 188 -11.34 10.11 8.86
N LEU A 189 -11.74 8.89 9.21
CA LEU A 189 -12.41 7.98 8.27
C LEU A 189 -13.65 8.61 7.64
N ALA A 190 -14.49 9.27 8.45
CA ALA A 190 -15.65 10.02 7.97
C ALA A 190 -15.27 11.15 7.00
N ALA A 191 -14.23 11.93 7.33
CA ALA A 191 -13.71 12.98 6.46
C ALA A 191 -13.22 12.42 5.12
N GLU A 192 -12.52 11.29 5.15
CA GLU A 192 -12.09 10.63 3.94
C GLU A 192 -13.31 10.22 3.09
N ILE A 193 -14.34 9.58 3.68
CA ILE A 193 -15.52 9.09 2.93
C ILE A 193 -16.18 10.22 2.15
N VAL A 194 -16.34 11.38 2.78
CA VAL A 194 -16.87 12.58 2.13
C VAL A 194 -15.94 13.03 1.01
N ARG A 195 -14.62 13.05 1.27
CA ARG A 195 -13.62 13.44 0.26
C ARG A 195 -13.65 12.53 -0.96
N GLU A 196 -13.85 11.22 -0.79
CA GLU A 196 -14.05 10.29 -1.90
C GLU A 196 -15.20 10.74 -2.81
N LYS A 197 -16.33 11.14 -2.21
CA LYS A 197 -17.49 11.62 -2.97
C LYS A 197 -17.20 12.91 -3.69
N VAL A 198 -16.41 13.81 -3.11
CA VAL A 198 -15.91 14.99 -3.83
C VAL A 198 -15.10 14.54 -5.04
N PHE A 199 -14.16 13.61 -4.90
CA PHE A 199 -13.36 13.11 -6.02
C PHE A 199 -14.20 12.43 -7.12
N LEU A 200 -15.25 11.69 -6.75
CA LEU A 200 -16.08 10.94 -7.70
C LEU A 200 -17.15 11.81 -8.39
N LEU A 201 -17.68 12.82 -7.69
CA LEU A 201 -18.81 13.63 -8.15
C LEU A 201 -18.37 15.00 -8.70
N THR A 202 -17.09 15.35 -8.56
CA THR A 202 -16.51 16.57 -9.12
C THR A 202 -15.38 16.23 -10.09
N GLY A 203 -15.00 17.19 -10.93
CA GLY A 203 -13.91 17.04 -11.90
C GLY A 203 -12.97 18.22 -11.87
N GLU A 204 -12.04 18.23 -12.84
CA GLU A 204 -11.07 19.32 -13.04
C GLU A 204 -10.24 19.59 -11.76
N GLU A 205 -10.03 20.84 -11.36
CA GLU A 205 -9.24 21.17 -10.17
C GLU A 205 -9.98 20.99 -8.83
N ILE A 206 -11.30 20.81 -8.82
CA ILE A 206 -12.12 20.86 -7.59
C ILE A 206 -11.71 19.82 -6.55
N PRO A 207 -11.49 18.53 -6.87
CA PRO A 207 -11.00 17.55 -5.90
C PRO A 207 -9.65 17.92 -5.28
N TYR A 208 -8.83 18.64 -6.05
CA TYR A 208 -7.49 19.03 -5.65
C TYR A 208 -7.46 20.35 -4.86
N ALA A 209 -8.50 21.17 -4.96
CA ALA A 209 -8.66 22.41 -4.19
C ALA A 209 -9.48 22.23 -2.89
N THR A 210 -10.13 21.09 -2.71
CA THR A 210 -11.05 20.86 -1.58
C THR A 210 -10.36 20.17 -0.39
N ALA A 211 -10.70 20.61 0.82
CA ALA A 211 -10.40 19.94 2.09
C ALA A 211 -11.71 19.62 2.81
N VAL A 212 -11.74 18.51 3.55
CA VAL A 212 -12.90 18.08 4.34
C VAL A 212 -12.49 18.06 5.80
N GLU A 213 -13.27 18.73 6.65
CA GLU A 213 -13.13 18.76 8.09
C GLU A 213 -14.47 18.34 8.73
N ILE A 214 -14.41 17.64 9.87
CA ILE A 214 -15.59 17.17 10.59
C ILE A 214 -15.75 18.04 11.85
N ASP A 215 -16.72 18.96 11.80
CA ASP A 215 -16.99 19.90 12.90
C ASP A 215 -17.54 19.18 14.15
N SER A 216 -18.41 18.19 13.97
CA SER A 216 -19.03 17.43 15.07
C SER A 216 -19.13 15.93 14.75
N PHE A 217 -18.91 15.11 15.77
CA PHE A 217 -19.01 13.65 15.72
C PHE A 217 -19.32 13.16 17.13
N GLU A 218 -20.49 12.57 17.31
CA GLU A 218 -21.04 12.15 18.60
C GLU A 218 -21.49 10.69 18.49
N GLU A 219 -21.07 9.86 19.44
CA GLU A 219 -21.66 8.53 19.65
C GLU A 219 -23.04 8.70 20.29
N LYS A 220 -24.03 7.99 19.75
CA LYS A 220 -25.41 7.98 20.27
C LYS A 220 -25.74 6.68 20.96
#